data_AF-A0A966TIP7-F1
#
_entry.id   AF-A0A966TIP7-F1
#
_cell.length_a   1.000
_cell.length_b   1.000
_cell.length_c   1.000
_cell.angle_alpha   90.00
_cell.angle_beta   90.00
_cell.angle_gamma   90.00
#
_symmetry.space_group_name_H-M   'P 1'
#
loop_
_entity.id
_entity.type
_entity.pdbx_description
1 polymer ?
#
loop_
_entity_poly.entity_id
_entity_poly.type
_entity_poly.pdbx_seq_one_letter_code
_entity_poly.pdbx_strand_id
1 'polypeptide(L)' 'MKILLVISDNALQPTLTNTATEIRVTIGINDDFDQILDLCAGILDTEQIAHLHRLWADDAFPRDFNRSGDELIITARE' A
#
# COMPACT_ATOMS: atom_id res chain seq x y z
N MET A 1 8.28 -8.19 8.58
CA MET A 1 7.73 -6.87 8.24
C MET A 1 6.88 -7.04 7.00
N LYS A 2 5.55 -6.89 7.11
CA LYS A 2 4.62 -7.08 5.98
C LYS A 2 4.19 -5.73 5.42
N ILE A 3 4.08 -5.62 4.10
CA ILE A 3 3.58 -4.40 3.44
C ILE A 3 2.17 -4.69 2.95
N LEU A 4 1.23 -3.82 3.35
CA LEU A 4 -0.17 -3.88 2.99
C LEU A 4 -0.54 -2.59 2.27
N LEU A 5 -1.06 -2.73 1.05
CA LEU A 5 -1.64 -1.64 0.29
C LEU A 5 -3.16 -1.75 0.42
N VAL A 6 -3.79 -0.76 1.05
CA VAL A 6 -5.22 -0.72 1.31
C VAL A 6 -5.84 0.35 0.41
N ILE A 7 -6.83 -0.03 -0.38
CA ILE A 7 -7.60 0.90 -1.21
C ILE A 7 -8.98 1.05 -0.57
N SER A 8 -9.39 2.28 -0.27
CA SER A 8 -10.68 2.56 0.36
C SER A 8 -11.36 3.72 -0.36
N ASP A 9 -12.65 3.55 -0.68
CA ASP A 9 -13.47 4.63 -1.25
C ASP A 9 -13.62 5.84 -0.31
N ASN A 10 -13.46 5.59 0.99
CA ASN A 10 -13.61 6.62 2.02
C ASN A 10 -12.29 7.34 2.34
N ALA A 11 -11.16 6.89 1.78
CA ALA A 11 -9.87 7.55 1.97
C ALA A 11 -9.80 8.83 1.11
N LEU A 12 -9.94 9.97 1.78
CA LEU A 12 -9.82 11.30 1.15
C LEU A 12 -8.35 11.70 0.89
N GLN A 13 -7.42 11.08 1.62
CA GLN A 13 -5.99 11.34 1.52
C GLN A 13 -5.22 10.04 1.81
N PRO A 14 -4.05 9.85 1.19
CA PRO A 14 -3.21 8.70 1.47
C PRO A 14 -2.67 8.78 2.90
N THR A 15 -2.70 7.65 3.62
CA THR A 15 -2.21 7.53 4.99
C THR A 15 -1.27 6.34 5.14
N LEU A 16 -0.25 6.51 5.97
CA LEU A 16 0.78 5.52 6.21
C LEU A 16 0.80 5.18 7.69
N THR A 17 0.62 3.91 8.01
CA THR A 17 0.84 3.36 9.34
C THR A 17 2.06 2.47 9.29
N ASN A 18 3.17 2.93 9.86
CA ASN A 18 4.41 2.16 9.98
C ASN A 18 4.54 1.65 11.42
N THR A 19 4.37 0.35 11.61
CA THR A 19 4.58 -0.32 12.89
C THR A 19 5.80 -1.23 12.78
N ALA A 20 6.32 -1.70 13.93
CA ALA A 20 7.45 -2.62 13.95
C ALA A 20 7.19 -3.95 13.20
N THR A 21 5.94 -4.31 12.95
CA THR A 21 5.53 -5.59 12.34
C THR A 21 4.99 -5.44 10.93
N GLU A 22 4.34 -4.32 10.63
CA GLU A 22 3.66 -4.07 9.36
C GLU A 22 3.68 -2.60 8.93
N ILE A 23 3.73 -2.41 7.62
CA ILE A 23 3.57 -1.13 6.93
C ILE A 23 2.24 -1.20 6.19
N ARG A 24 1.28 -0.37 6.61
CA ARG A 24 -0.02 -0.25 5.98
C ARG A 24 -0.11 1.10 5.27
N VAL A 25 -0.33 1.08 3.97
CA VAL A 25 -0.55 2.27 3.14
C VAL A 25 -2.00 2.27 2.72
N THR A 26 -2.81 3.20 3.22
CA THR A 26 -4.22 3.34 2.83
C THR A 26 -4.37 4.49 1.86
N ILE A 27 -5.04 4.27 0.73
CA ILE A 27 -5.25 5.28 -0.31
C ILE A 27 -6.69 5.28 -0.82
N GLY A 28 -7.07 6.38 -1.46
CA GLY A 28 -8.31 6.51 -2.21
C GLY A 28 -8.25 5.86 -3.59
N ILE A 29 -9.41 5.62 -4.21
CA ILE A 29 -9.50 5.12 -5.60
C ILE A 29 -8.95 6.12 -6.62
N ASN A 30 -8.99 7.41 -6.30
CA ASN A 30 -8.51 8.48 -7.18
C ASN A 30 -7.08 8.91 -6.86
N ASP A 31 -6.38 8.21 -5.95
CA ASP A 31 -5.00 8.53 -5.61
C ASP A 31 -4.03 7.91 -6.61
N ASP A 32 -3.02 8.69 -6.98
CA ASP A 32 -1.94 8.26 -7.84
C ASP A 32 -0.74 7.76 -7.02
N PHE A 33 0.10 6.93 -7.63
CA PHE A 33 1.28 6.39 -6.96
C PHE A 33 2.28 7.48 -6.54
N ASP A 34 2.33 8.63 -7.24
CA ASP A 34 3.17 9.76 -6.83
C ASP A 34 2.79 10.30 -5.44
N GLN A 35 1.49 10.35 -5.12
CA GLN A 35 1.05 10.79 -3.79
C GLN A 35 1.48 9.79 -2.70
N ILE A 36 1.52 8.51 -3.05
CA ILE A 36 2.02 7.44 -2.18
C ILE A 36 3.52 7.58 -1.96
N LEU A 37 4.28 7.87 -3.03
CA LEU A 37 5.71 8.11 -2.96
C LEU A 37 6.03 9.32 -2.09
N ASP A 38 5.32 10.42 -2.26
CA ASP A 38 5.47 11.63 -1.45
C ASP A 38 5.19 11.35 0.04
N LEU A 39 4.17 10.56 0.34
CA LEU A 39 3.85 10.15 1.71
C LEU A 39 4.92 9.22 2.31
N CYS A 40 5.45 8.29 1.51
CA CYS A 40 6.44 7.32 1.96
C CYS A 40 7.86 7.90 2.01
N ALA A 41 8.10 9.02 1.32
CA ALA A 41 9.40 9.68 1.25
C ALA A 41 9.90 10.07 2.64
N GLY A 42 11.06 9.54 3.03
CA GLY A 42 11.68 9.79 4.33
C GLY A 42 11.10 8.99 5.49
N ILE A 43 10.10 8.13 5.25
CA ILE A 43 9.54 7.22 6.26
C ILE A 43 9.88 5.76 5.93
N LEU A 44 9.79 5.39 4.65
CA LEU A 44 10.10 4.04 4.17
C LEU A 44 11.45 3.98 3.46
N ASP A 45 12.12 2.84 3.59
CA ASP A 45 13.35 2.52 2.87
C ASP A 45 13.06 2.19 1.40
N THR A 46 14.07 2.34 0.54
CA THR A 46 13.96 2.06 -0.91
C THR A 46 13.43 0.66 -1.21
N GLU A 47 13.80 -0.35 -0.42
CA GLU A 47 13.30 -1.72 -0.59
C GLU A 47 11.80 -1.84 -0.29
N GLN A 48 11.31 -1.12 0.72
CA GLN A 48 9.89 -1.11 1.08
C GLN A 48 9.08 -0.39 0.00
N ILE A 49 9.60 0.73 -0.52
CA ILE A 49 8.99 1.48 -1.63
C ILE A 49 8.94 0.60 -2.90
N ALA A 50 10.02 -0.10 -3.22
CA ALA A 50 10.06 -1.01 -4.36
C ALA A 50 9.03 -2.15 -4.22
N HIS A 51 8.87 -2.69 -3.01
CA HIS A 51 7.85 -3.70 -2.73
C HIS A 51 6.44 -3.12 -2.89
N LEU A 52 6.16 -1.93 -2.35
CA LEU A 52 4.88 -1.26 -2.51
C LEU A 52 4.55 -0.98 -3.99
N HIS A 53 5.54 -0.53 -4.76
CA HIS A 53 5.41 -0.34 -6.21
C HIS A 53 5.06 -1.65 -6.93
N ARG A 54 5.65 -2.78 -6.51
CA ARG A 54 5.26 -4.11 -7.03
C ARG A 54 3.87 -4.54 -6.61
N LEU A 55 3.36 -4.11 -5.47
CA LEU A 55 1.95 -4.34 -5.07
C LEU A 55 0.97 -3.46 -5.83
N TRP A 56 1.43 -2.31 -6.34
CA TRP A 56 0.64 -1.39 -7.14
C TRP A 56 0.60 -1.80 -8.62
N ALA A 57 1.75 -1.77 -9.30
CA ALA A 57 1.84 -1.77 -10.78
C ALA A 57 2.23 -3.11 -11.42
N ASP A 58 2.86 -4.02 -10.68
CA ASP A 58 3.31 -5.32 -11.21
C ASP A 58 2.22 -6.43 -11.18
N ASP A 59 1.48 -6.58 -12.27
CA ASP A 59 0.45 -7.63 -12.44
C ASP A 59 1.00 -9.06 -12.35
N ALA A 60 2.31 -9.24 -12.57
CA ALA A 60 2.98 -10.53 -12.44
C ALA A 60 3.42 -10.83 -11.00
N PHE A 61 3.35 -9.84 -10.10
CA PHE A 61 3.68 -10.02 -8.70
C PHE A 61 2.58 -10.82 -8.00
N PRO A 62 2.92 -11.88 -7.25
CA PRO A 62 1.93 -12.70 -6.57
C PRO A 62 1.33 -11.88 -5.42
N ARG A 63 0.05 -11.51 -5.58
CA ARG A 63 -0.71 -10.70 -4.62
C ARG A 63 -1.92 -11.48 -4.11
N ASP A 64 -2.25 -11.25 -2.86
CA ASP A 64 -3.54 -11.61 -2.28
C ASP A 64 -4.41 -10.37 -2.10
N PHE A 65 -5.68 -10.52 -2.44
CA PHE A 65 -6.68 -9.47 -2.38
C PHE A 65 -7.71 -9.88 -1.34
N ASN A 66 -7.74 -9.17 -0.22
CA ASN A 66 -8.69 -9.37 0.85
C ASN A 66 -9.61 -8.17 0.94
N ARG A 67 -10.92 -8.39 0.91
CA ARG A 67 -11.89 -7.30 1.09
C ARG A 67 -12.40 -7.30 2.52
N SER A 68 -12.31 -6.15 3.18
CA SER A 68 -12.78 -5.94 4.54
C SER A 68 -13.71 -4.72 4.56
N GLY A 69 -15.02 -4.98 4.39
CA GLY A 69 -16.01 -3.91 4.22
C GLY A 69 -15.76 -3.11 2.93
N ASP A 70 -15.56 -1.81 3.08
CA ASP A 70 -15.26 -0.88 1.98
C ASP A 70 -13.76 -0.78 1.65
N GLU A 71 -12.92 -1.54 2.35
CA GLU A 71 -11.47 -1.57 2.13
C GLU A 71 -11.06 -2.81 1.31
N LEU A 72 -10.24 -2.59 0.28
CA LEU A 72 -9.53 -3.63 -0.46
C LEU A 72 -8.08 -3.67 0.01
N ILE A 73 -7.72 -4.73 0.72
CA ILE A 73 -6.40 -4.97 1.27
C ILE A 73 -5.62 -5.86 0.30
N ILE A 74 -4.52 -5.33 -0.22
CA ILE A 74 -3.59 -5.98 -1.14
C ILE A 74 -2.32 -6.32 -0.36
N THR A 75 -1.95 -7.59 -0.34
CA THR A 75 -0.73 -8.08 0.32
C THR A 75 0.08 -8.94 -0.63
N ALA A 76 1.39 -9.01 -0.41
CA ALA A 76 2.22 -9.99 -1.11
C ALA A 76 1.80 -11.41 -0.69
N ARG A 77 1.66 -12.30 -1.68
CA ARG A 77 1.46 -13.72 -1.44
C ARG A 77 2.83 -14.36 -1.20
N GLU A 78 3.01 -14.93 -0.01
CA GLU A 78 4.22 -15.67 0.40
C GLU A 78 4.32 -17.04 -0.27
#